data_AF-A0AAD5Y1A7-F1
#
_entry.id   AF-A0AAD5Y1A7-F1
#
_cell.length_a   1.000
_cell.length_b   1.000
_cell.length_c   1.000
_cell.angle_alpha   90.00
_cell.angle_beta   90.00
_cell.angle_gamma   90.00
#
_symmetry.space_group_name_H-M   'P 1'
#
loop_
_entity.id
_entity.type
_entity.pdbx_description
1 polymer ?
#
loop_
_entity_poly.entity_id
_entity_poly.type
_entity_poly.pdbx_seq_one_letter_code
_entity_poly.pdbx_strand_id
1 'polypeptide(L)'
;MNEKIQKLYGWMKEQGIKSKITVKESYGLGLFANAKKGETVLSVPKNLIINRTNSLKFFEQSPLKFENFPFLLAPNSPEIQRFAILLYLTHLIYNPTPYSALLPREIKSPLGWDTQSVEFQLLASTGLDLAIKGKKAVLQEEYNVLEFRMGEEIYTLVEYLYLSRSMSLVENEEDKKKQEDWIGIIPVLDFCNHSFTPNANWEIKKDTVDLILLEDVDGEVFINYGPKPNNELLFIHGFILEDNECKLSSYAPLVEYPDDEVTIWEKGSIMTERGWGTRLQIGHYDPSHQDNLLPDVPVEIQVLLSGILDMRSLQILSLCALRKEDGLHKRGDKIYFKDKEENFKGRPVPYEKTKLIRFINGFFIHFLEELDQELEDSIEQTPNVKAVLYLRSQLVELLNFNVLILHEMFIKEDNSDEEGTSINPEEKVDAGDKDKLDLERLVEALDLKATETD
;
A
#
# COMPACT_ATOMS: atom_id res chain seq x y z
N MET A 1 5.56 29.51 -22.51
CA MET A 1 6.12 28.17 -22.75
C MET A 1 7.46 28.22 -23.51
N ASN A 2 7.53 28.89 -24.67
CA ASN A 2 8.73 28.90 -25.53
C ASN A 2 10.05 29.25 -24.84
N GLU A 3 10.09 30.26 -23.97
CA GLU A 3 11.33 30.63 -23.25
C GLU A 3 11.83 29.51 -22.33
N LYS A 4 10.92 28.82 -21.63
CA LYS A 4 11.27 27.68 -20.75
C LYS A 4 11.85 26.52 -21.57
N ILE A 5 11.28 26.25 -22.75
CA ILE A 5 11.79 25.22 -23.67
C ILE A 5 13.18 25.60 -24.20
N GLN A 6 13.44 26.88 -24.51
CA GLN A 6 14.79 27.31 -24.91
C GLN A 6 15.81 27.15 -23.78
N LYS A 7 15.43 27.49 -22.54
CA LYS A 7 16.26 27.24 -21.35
C LYS A 7 16.52 25.74 -21.15
N LEU A 8 15.54 24.88 -21.41
CA LEU A 8 15.69 23.43 -21.37
C LEU A 8 16.77 22.96 -22.36
N TYR A 9 16.77 23.41 -23.61
CA TYR A 9 17.79 22.98 -24.59
C TYR A 9 19.20 23.41 -24.20
N GLY A 10 19.36 24.61 -23.64
CA GLY A 10 20.64 25.06 -23.07
C GLY A 10 21.11 24.12 -21.97
N TRP A 11 20.23 23.83 -21.00
CA TRP A 11 20.51 22.91 -19.91
C TRP A 11 20.82 21.48 -20.39
N MET A 12 20.05 20.94 -21.35
CA MET A 12 20.32 19.61 -21.92
C MET A 12 21.73 19.52 -22.47
N LYS A 13 22.17 20.54 -23.22
CA LYS A 13 23.53 20.60 -23.77
C LYS A 13 24.58 20.67 -22.66
N GLU A 14 24.36 21.49 -21.63
CA GLU A 14 25.28 21.63 -20.48
C GLU A 14 25.40 20.33 -19.67
N GLN A 15 24.30 19.59 -19.51
CA GLN A 15 24.28 18.31 -18.78
C GLN A 15 24.75 17.11 -19.62
N GLY A 16 25.15 17.33 -20.88
CA GLY A 16 25.62 16.26 -21.76
C GLY A 16 24.50 15.36 -22.32
N ILE A 17 23.24 15.80 -22.28
CA ILE A 17 22.13 15.11 -22.93
C ILE A 17 22.27 15.27 -24.45
N LYS A 18 22.38 14.16 -25.16
CA LYS A 18 22.39 14.17 -26.64
C LYS A 18 20.97 14.03 -27.14
N SER A 19 20.58 14.88 -28.07
CA SER A 19 19.18 14.96 -28.48
C SER A 19 19.03 15.36 -29.95
N LYS A 20 18.10 14.67 -30.63
CA LYS A 20 17.56 14.98 -31.96
C LYS A 20 16.06 15.31 -31.90
N ILE A 21 15.51 15.45 -30.69
CA ILE A 21 14.09 15.71 -30.48
C ILE A 21 13.80 17.21 -30.35
N THR A 22 12.54 17.55 -30.52
CA THR A 22 11.97 18.84 -30.11
C THR A 22 10.85 18.61 -29.10
N VAL A 23 10.77 19.46 -28.08
CA VAL A 23 9.69 19.44 -27.08
C VAL A 23 8.59 20.40 -27.55
N LYS A 24 7.34 19.92 -27.61
CA LYS A 24 6.15 20.70 -27.99
C LYS A 24 4.95 20.34 -27.12
N GLU A 25 3.92 21.17 -27.15
CA GLU A 25 2.63 20.84 -26.54
C GLU A 25 1.85 19.85 -27.42
N SER A 26 1.26 18.83 -26.78
CA SER A 26 0.38 17.78 -27.31
C SER A 26 -0.65 17.45 -26.21
N TYR A 27 -0.71 16.21 -25.70
CA TYR A 27 -1.50 15.80 -24.51
C TYR A 27 -0.92 16.31 -23.16
N GLY A 28 -0.22 17.43 -23.19
CA GLY A 28 0.81 17.83 -22.22
C GLY A 28 2.06 18.25 -22.97
N LEU A 29 3.24 18.05 -22.40
CA LEU A 29 4.47 18.10 -23.18
C LEU A 29 4.66 16.75 -23.87
N GLY A 30 5.16 16.79 -25.11
CA GLY A 30 5.51 15.62 -25.91
C GLY A 30 6.86 15.81 -26.58
N LEU A 31 7.51 14.69 -26.93
CA LEU A 31 8.76 14.68 -27.67
C LEU A 31 8.47 14.43 -29.14
N PHE A 32 9.08 15.20 -30.04
CA PHE A 32 8.87 15.11 -31.49
C PHE A 32 10.19 14.87 -32.20
N ALA A 33 10.22 13.98 -33.18
CA ALA A 33 11.39 13.66 -33.97
C ALA A 33 11.05 13.57 -35.46
N ASN A 34 12.08 13.78 -36.29
CA ASN A 34 12.10 13.39 -37.70
C ASN A 34 13.36 12.55 -37.90
N ALA A 35 13.23 11.23 -37.77
CA ALA A 35 14.36 10.29 -37.73
C ALA A 35 13.94 8.88 -38.15
N LYS A 36 14.95 8.06 -38.51
CA LYS A 36 14.75 6.71 -39.02
C LYS A 36 14.65 5.67 -37.90
N LYS A 37 14.01 4.53 -38.23
CA LYS A 37 13.99 3.33 -37.39
C LYS A 37 15.41 2.97 -36.93
N GLY A 38 15.53 2.64 -35.64
CA GLY A 38 16.79 2.26 -34.99
C GLY A 38 17.68 3.43 -34.59
N GLU A 39 17.33 4.66 -34.92
CA GLU A 39 18.08 5.83 -34.44
C GLU A 39 17.82 6.10 -32.96
N THR A 40 18.89 6.38 -32.22
CA THR A 40 18.80 7.02 -30.89
C THR A 40 18.49 8.50 -31.06
N VAL A 41 17.32 8.92 -30.58
CA VAL A 41 16.84 10.32 -30.67
C VAL A 41 17.04 11.11 -29.38
N LEU A 42 17.21 10.43 -28.24
CA LEU A 42 17.56 11.04 -26.96
C LEU A 42 18.51 10.10 -26.21
N SER A 43 19.54 10.63 -25.57
CA SER A 43 20.46 9.88 -24.71
C SER A 43 20.73 10.69 -23.44
N VAL A 44 20.31 10.17 -22.30
CA VAL A 44 20.33 10.83 -20.99
C VAL A 44 21.41 10.18 -20.12
N PRO A 45 22.44 10.92 -19.68
CA PRO A 45 23.43 10.40 -18.74
C PRO A 45 22.81 9.89 -17.44
N LYS A 46 23.27 8.72 -16.95
CA LYS A 46 22.71 8.08 -15.75
C LYS A 46 22.84 8.91 -14.48
N ASN A 47 23.85 9.77 -14.39
CA ASN A 47 24.03 10.67 -13.26
C ASN A 47 22.97 11.78 -13.18
N LEU A 48 22.12 11.94 -14.20
CA LEU A 48 20.98 12.86 -14.19
C LEU A 48 19.66 12.20 -13.78
N ILE A 49 19.61 10.87 -13.72
CA ILE A 49 18.37 10.15 -13.36
C ILE A 49 18.01 10.48 -11.92
N ILE A 50 16.75 10.82 -11.68
CA ILE A 50 16.22 11.04 -10.33
C ILE A 50 15.84 9.66 -9.78
N ASN A 51 16.79 9.02 -9.10
CA ASN A 51 16.64 7.75 -8.40
C ASN A 51 17.20 7.88 -6.97
N ARG A 52 17.21 6.78 -6.18
CA ARG A 52 17.74 6.85 -4.80
C ARG A 52 19.20 7.26 -4.82
N THR A 53 20.07 6.54 -5.53
CA THR A 53 21.52 6.82 -5.50
C THR A 53 21.88 8.27 -5.82
N ASN A 54 21.29 8.85 -6.87
CA ASN A 54 21.60 10.23 -7.24
C ASN A 54 20.94 11.25 -6.29
N SER A 55 19.74 10.96 -5.77
CA SER A 55 19.12 11.79 -4.73
C SER A 55 19.99 11.82 -3.48
N LEU A 56 20.52 10.66 -3.08
CA LEU A 56 21.42 10.53 -1.95
C LEU A 56 22.69 11.36 -2.16
N LYS A 57 23.39 11.20 -3.29
CA LYS A 57 24.58 12.00 -3.63
C LYS A 57 24.30 13.50 -3.62
N PHE A 58 23.11 13.91 -4.06
CA PHE A 58 22.69 15.31 -4.00
C PHE A 58 22.59 15.80 -2.55
N PHE A 59 21.93 15.05 -1.65
CA PHE A 59 21.79 15.45 -0.24
C PHE A 59 23.11 15.42 0.55
N GLU A 60 24.06 14.59 0.16
CA GLU A 60 25.44 14.56 0.68
C GLU A 60 26.16 15.90 0.45
N GLN A 61 25.88 16.54 -0.68
CA GLN A 61 26.53 17.78 -1.12
C GLN A 61 25.67 19.03 -0.85
N SER A 62 24.40 18.83 -0.49
CA SER A 62 23.41 19.88 -0.28
C SER A 62 23.50 20.45 1.14
N PRO A 63 23.13 21.73 1.34
CA PRO A 63 22.87 22.27 2.68
C PRO A 63 21.81 21.48 3.45
N LEU A 64 20.90 20.80 2.74
CA LEU A 64 19.96 19.83 3.29
C LEU A 64 20.69 18.52 3.55
N LYS A 65 21.48 18.48 4.63
CA LYS A 65 22.26 17.30 5.01
C LYS A 65 21.38 16.08 5.29
N PHE A 66 21.94 14.90 5.05
CA PHE A 66 21.40 13.59 5.42
C PHE A 66 20.97 13.43 6.86
N GLU A 67 21.64 14.11 7.77
CA GLU A 67 21.35 14.10 9.21
C GLU A 67 19.88 14.50 9.50
N ASN A 68 19.25 15.25 8.58
CA ASN A 68 17.84 15.62 8.67
C ASN A 68 16.88 14.48 8.27
N PHE A 69 17.37 13.42 7.62
CA PHE A 69 16.58 12.31 7.08
C PHE A 69 17.28 10.96 7.33
N PRO A 70 17.52 10.56 8.60
CA PRO A 70 18.29 9.37 8.93
C PRO A 70 17.69 8.07 8.37
N PHE A 71 16.36 8.04 8.18
CA PHE A 71 15.68 6.88 7.59
C PHE A 71 16.13 6.57 6.15
N LEU A 72 16.66 7.54 5.40
CA LEU A 72 17.18 7.29 4.04
C LEU A 72 18.44 6.41 4.03
N LEU A 73 19.12 6.31 5.17
CA LEU A 73 20.28 5.44 5.37
C LEU A 73 19.89 3.99 5.68
N ALA A 74 18.59 3.70 5.83
CA ALA A 74 18.10 2.35 5.99
C ALA A 74 18.45 1.47 4.77
N PRO A 75 18.44 0.13 4.93
CA PRO A 75 18.61 -0.79 3.82
C PRO A 75 17.71 -0.43 2.64
N ASN A 76 18.23 -0.67 1.44
CA ASN A 76 17.53 -0.31 0.22
C ASN A 76 16.20 -1.07 0.11
N SER A 77 15.09 -0.34 0.22
CA SER A 77 13.74 -0.85 0.00
C SER A 77 13.00 0.03 -1.02
N PRO A 78 11.92 -0.47 -1.64
CA PRO A 78 11.05 0.34 -2.50
C PRO A 78 10.61 1.67 -1.85
N GLU A 79 10.26 1.63 -0.57
CA GLU A 79 9.82 2.78 0.22
C GLU A 79 10.96 3.79 0.39
N ILE A 80 12.16 3.32 0.74
CA ILE A 80 13.34 4.19 0.86
C ILE A 80 13.71 4.83 -0.49
N GLN A 81 13.61 4.08 -1.60
CA GLN A 81 13.84 4.64 -2.93
C GLN A 81 12.81 5.70 -3.28
N ARG A 82 11.52 5.41 -3.04
CA ARG A 82 10.43 6.37 -3.21
C ARG A 82 10.68 7.63 -2.41
N PHE A 83 10.92 7.54 -1.10
CA PHE A 83 11.14 8.72 -0.27
C PHE A 83 12.36 9.54 -0.72
N ALA A 84 13.48 8.90 -1.07
CA ALA A 84 14.64 9.62 -1.60
C ALA A 84 14.29 10.46 -2.84
N ILE A 85 13.51 9.88 -3.77
CA ILE A 85 13.03 10.56 -4.97
C ILE A 85 12.06 11.70 -4.61
N LEU A 86 11.09 11.48 -3.72
CA LEU A 86 10.12 12.50 -3.30
C LEU A 86 10.81 13.73 -2.69
N LEU A 87 11.83 13.51 -1.87
CA LEU A 87 12.62 14.59 -1.27
C LEU A 87 13.38 15.37 -2.34
N TYR A 88 13.96 14.68 -3.33
CA TYR A 88 14.69 15.36 -4.38
C TYR A 88 13.74 16.14 -5.32
N LEU A 89 12.58 15.57 -5.66
CA LEU A 89 11.52 16.28 -6.38
C LEU A 89 11.04 17.52 -5.62
N THR A 90 10.89 17.41 -4.30
CA THR A 90 10.54 18.55 -3.43
C THR A 90 11.58 19.66 -3.57
N HIS A 91 12.86 19.32 -3.49
CA HIS A 91 13.93 20.29 -3.71
C HIS A 91 13.82 20.96 -5.09
N LEU A 92 13.57 20.18 -6.15
CA LEU A 92 13.42 20.67 -7.52
C LEU A 92 12.17 21.53 -7.74
N ILE A 93 11.13 21.38 -6.91
CA ILE A 93 9.96 22.26 -6.93
C ILE A 93 10.31 23.65 -6.42
N TYR A 94 11.04 23.73 -5.30
CA TYR A 94 11.45 24.99 -4.68
C TYR A 94 12.66 25.64 -5.39
N ASN A 95 13.53 24.84 -5.99
CA ASN A 95 14.74 25.27 -6.67
C ASN A 95 14.72 24.75 -8.11
N PRO A 96 13.89 25.35 -8.99
CA PRO A 96 13.65 24.78 -10.29
C PRO A 96 14.88 24.85 -11.19
N THR A 97 15.24 23.70 -11.76
CA THR A 97 16.12 23.62 -12.92
C THR A 97 15.30 23.90 -14.19
N PRO A 98 15.94 24.17 -15.35
CA PRO A 98 15.20 24.29 -16.60
C PRO A 98 14.32 23.07 -16.94
N TYR A 99 14.74 21.87 -16.51
CA TYR A 99 13.91 20.65 -16.57
C TYR A 99 12.74 20.71 -15.59
N SER A 100 12.97 20.89 -14.29
CA SER A 100 11.88 20.84 -13.32
C SER A 100 10.91 22.03 -13.42
N ALA A 101 11.32 23.14 -14.06
CA ALA A 101 10.46 24.27 -14.40
C ALA A 101 9.35 23.93 -15.43
N LEU A 102 9.49 22.80 -16.13
CA LEU A 102 8.54 22.26 -17.10
C LEU A 102 7.72 21.09 -16.55
N LEU A 103 8.04 20.57 -15.37
CA LEU A 103 7.21 19.55 -14.72
C LEU A 103 5.81 20.10 -14.40
N PRO A 104 4.76 19.26 -14.44
CA PRO A 104 3.42 19.64 -14.04
C PRO A 104 3.38 20.31 -12.67
N ARG A 105 2.58 21.38 -12.56
CA ARG A 105 2.31 22.09 -11.30
C ARG A 105 0.90 21.85 -10.78
N GLU A 106 0.12 21.09 -11.54
CA GLU A 106 -1.24 20.68 -11.23
C GLU A 106 -1.33 19.16 -11.30
N ILE A 107 -2.06 18.58 -10.36
CA ILE A 107 -2.31 17.13 -10.30
C ILE A 107 -3.57 16.85 -11.11
N LYS A 108 -3.42 16.18 -12.25
CA LYS A 108 -4.56 15.82 -13.11
C LYS A 108 -5.26 14.53 -12.67
N SER A 109 -4.61 13.71 -11.84
CA SER A 109 -5.23 12.51 -11.31
C SER A 109 -6.23 12.83 -10.19
N PRO A 110 -7.14 11.89 -9.86
CA PRO A 110 -8.08 12.06 -8.77
C PRO A 110 -7.46 12.31 -7.38
N LEU A 111 -6.16 12.08 -7.22
CA LEU A 111 -5.43 12.47 -6.02
C LEU A 111 -5.49 13.98 -5.77
N GLY A 112 -5.51 14.79 -6.84
CA GLY A 112 -5.58 16.25 -6.76
C GLY A 112 -6.98 16.84 -6.86
N TRP A 113 -8.01 16.02 -7.12
CA TRP A 113 -9.37 16.52 -7.26
C TRP A 113 -9.96 16.87 -5.89
N ASP A 114 -10.73 17.95 -5.87
CA ASP A 114 -11.57 18.32 -4.73
C ASP A 114 -12.58 17.20 -4.48
N THR A 115 -12.69 16.74 -3.23
CA THR A 115 -13.64 15.69 -2.84
C THR A 115 -15.09 16.11 -3.01
N GLN A 116 -15.36 17.42 -3.08
CA GLN A 116 -16.68 17.97 -3.35
C GLN A 116 -16.97 18.15 -4.84
N SER A 117 -15.98 18.03 -5.72
CA SER A 117 -16.15 18.16 -7.17
C SER A 117 -17.09 17.09 -7.74
N VAL A 118 -17.78 17.43 -8.83
CA VAL A 118 -18.66 16.49 -9.52
C VAL A 118 -17.86 15.31 -10.05
N GLU A 119 -16.66 15.58 -10.57
CA GLU A 119 -15.71 14.61 -11.09
C GLU A 119 -15.33 13.57 -10.04
N PHE A 120 -15.02 14.00 -8.81
CA PHE A 120 -14.72 13.08 -7.71
C PHE A 120 -15.96 12.29 -7.26
N GLN A 121 -17.12 12.94 -7.21
CA GLN A 121 -18.38 12.27 -6.85
C GLN A 121 -18.79 11.19 -7.85
N LEU A 122 -18.46 11.34 -9.13
CA LEU A 122 -18.71 10.32 -10.17
C LEU A 122 -17.90 9.03 -9.93
N LEU A 123 -16.83 9.09 -9.14
CA LEU A 123 -16.08 7.90 -8.77
C LEU A 123 -16.77 7.08 -7.68
N ALA A 124 -17.74 7.65 -6.95
CA ALA A 124 -18.35 7.02 -5.79
C ALA A 124 -18.83 5.58 -6.09
N SER A 125 -18.48 4.66 -5.20
CA SER A 125 -18.80 3.22 -5.33
C SER A 125 -18.12 2.48 -6.49
N THR A 126 -17.17 3.12 -7.19
CA THR A 126 -16.26 2.40 -8.10
C THR A 126 -15.04 1.87 -7.33
N GLY A 127 -14.30 0.93 -7.91
CA GLY A 127 -13.03 0.49 -7.31
C GLY A 127 -12.00 1.61 -7.17
N LEU A 128 -12.12 2.66 -7.99
CA LEU A 128 -11.21 3.81 -7.95
C LEU A 128 -11.48 4.71 -6.73
N ASP A 129 -12.73 4.84 -6.28
CA ASP A 129 -13.07 5.63 -5.08
C ASP A 129 -12.37 5.10 -3.82
N LEU A 130 -12.44 3.78 -3.60
CA LEU A 130 -11.73 3.15 -2.47
C LEU A 130 -10.21 3.33 -2.57
N ALA A 131 -9.65 3.12 -3.77
CA ALA A 131 -8.20 3.27 -3.99
C ALA A 131 -7.72 4.70 -3.72
N ILE A 132 -8.46 5.73 -4.18
CA ILE A 132 -8.09 7.13 -3.95
C ILE A 132 -8.24 7.52 -2.50
N LYS A 133 -9.35 7.14 -1.84
CA LYS A 133 -9.55 7.43 -0.41
C LYS A 133 -8.45 6.79 0.43
N GLY A 134 -8.12 5.53 0.16
CA GLY A 134 -7.00 4.83 0.81
C GLY A 134 -5.67 5.53 0.58
N LYS A 135 -5.36 5.92 -0.67
CA LYS A 135 -4.11 6.61 -0.98
C LYS A 135 -4.02 8.00 -0.33
N LYS A 136 -5.10 8.79 -0.35
CA LYS A 136 -5.16 10.09 0.33
C LYS A 136 -4.94 9.94 1.85
N ALA A 137 -5.53 8.93 2.48
CA ALA A 137 -5.31 8.65 3.90
C ALA A 137 -3.85 8.29 4.21
N VAL A 138 -3.23 7.41 3.41
CA VAL A 138 -1.80 7.06 3.56
C VAL A 138 -0.92 8.31 3.38
N LEU A 139 -1.17 9.13 2.36
CA LEU A 139 -0.38 10.34 2.12
C LEU A 139 -0.51 11.35 3.27
N GLN A 140 -1.71 11.48 3.85
CA GLN A 140 -1.93 12.32 5.02
C GLN A 140 -1.15 11.81 6.24
N GLU A 141 -1.14 10.50 6.46
CA GLU A 141 -0.41 9.89 7.57
C GLU A 141 1.11 10.03 7.39
N GLU A 142 1.63 9.71 6.20
CA GLU A 142 3.03 9.92 5.86
C GLU A 142 3.44 11.39 6.02
N TYR A 143 2.60 12.32 5.55
CA TYR A 143 2.81 13.75 5.72
C TYR A 143 2.93 14.16 7.19
N ASN A 144 2.02 13.65 8.04
CA ASN A 144 2.01 13.93 9.47
C ASN A 144 3.26 13.37 10.18
N VAL A 145 3.67 12.14 9.83
CA VAL A 145 4.86 11.47 10.42
C VAL A 145 6.15 12.17 10.03
N LEU A 146 6.25 12.62 8.78
CA LEU A 146 7.45 13.24 8.26
C LEU A 146 7.67 14.67 8.82
N GLU A 147 6.73 15.20 9.63
CA GLU A 147 6.71 16.57 10.18
C GLU A 147 7.18 17.61 9.16
N PHE A 148 6.82 17.39 7.90
CA PHE A 148 7.62 17.94 6.83
C PHE A 148 7.37 19.45 6.72
N ARG A 149 8.43 20.23 6.52
CA ARG A 149 8.35 21.69 6.27
C ARG A 149 7.68 22.06 4.93
N MET A 150 7.05 21.11 4.25
CA MET A 150 6.35 21.33 2.98
C MET A 150 4.85 21.35 3.23
N GLY A 151 4.10 22.03 2.37
CA GLY A 151 2.64 21.94 2.42
C GLY A 151 2.17 20.56 1.94
N GLU A 152 1.05 20.08 2.49
CA GLU A 152 0.35 18.86 2.07
C GLU A 152 0.12 18.80 0.55
N GLU A 153 -0.23 19.93 -0.06
CA GLU A 153 -0.41 20.05 -1.51
C GLU A 153 0.87 19.73 -2.29
N ILE A 154 2.01 20.19 -1.78
CA ILE A 154 3.32 19.94 -2.42
C ILE A 154 3.70 18.48 -2.24
N TYR A 155 3.42 17.89 -1.08
CA TYR A 155 3.69 16.47 -0.84
C TYR A 155 2.87 15.58 -1.80
N THR A 156 1.59 15.90 -1.94
CA THR A 156 0.70 15.21 -2.90
C THR A 156 1.17 15.43 -4.35
N LEU A 157 1.66 16.63 -4.69
CA LEU A 157 2.22 16.92 -6.01
C LEU A 157 3.47 16.09 -6.32
N VAL A 158 4.43 15.99 -5.38
CA VAL A 158 5.64 15.18 -5.62
C VAL A 158 5.33 13.70 -5.70
N GLU A 159 4.35 13.21 -4.93
CA GLU A 159 3.87 11.84 -5.07
C GLU A 159 3.28 11.62 -6.46
N TYR A 160 2.43 12.53 -6.93
CA TYR A 160 1.87 12.45 -8.28
C TYR A 160 2.96 12.46 -9.36
N LEU A 161 3.98 13.32 -9.23
CA LEU A 161 5.12 13.33 -10.15
C LEU A 161 5.88 12.01 -10.12
N TYR A 162 6.13 11.45 -8.94
CA TYR A 162 6.74 10.13 -8.78
C TYR A 162 5.92 9.05 -9.48
N LEU A 163 4.62 8.95 -9.19
CA LEU A 163 3.74 7.94 -9.79
C LEU A 163 3.65 8.08 -11.31
N SER A 164 3.46 9.30 -11.81
CA SER A 164 3.18 9.56 -13.23
C SER A 164 4.41 9.54 -14.13
N ARG A 165 5.63 9.70 -13.59
CA ARG A 165 6.88 9.86 -14.39
C ARG A 165 7.97 8.84 -14.08
N SER A 166 7.84 8.04 -13.01
CA SER A 166 8.86 7.03 -12.70
C SER A 166 8.78 5.85 -13.66
N MET A 167 9.95 5.32 -13.99
CA MET A 167 10.12 4.23 -14.94
C MET A 167 11.02 3.15 -14.35
N SER A 168 10.83 1.91 -14.80
CA SER A 168 11.73 0.81 -14.44
C SER A 168 13.12 1.06 -15.04
N LEU A 169 14.15 0.97 -14.18
CA LEU A 169 15.55 1.02 -14.55
C LEU A 169 16.17 -0.38 -14.72
N VAL A 170 15.33 -1.41 -14.79
CA VAL A 170 15.72 -2.78 -15.10
C VAL A 170 14.84 -3.38 -16.19
N GLU A 171 15.39 -4.34 -16.92
CA GLU A 171 14.69 -5.05 -17.99
C GLU A 171 13.84 -6.21 -17.47
N ASN A 172 14.27 -6.88 -16.39
CA ASN A 172 13.58 -8.04 -15.82
C ASN A 172 13.56 -8.02 -14.28
N GLU A 173 12.70 -8.85 -13.68
CA GLU A 173 12.53 -8.95 -12.22
C GLU A 173 13.77 -9.51 -11.50
N GLU A 174 14.55 -10.39 -12.13
CA GLU A 174 15.78 -10.93 -11.53
C GLU A 174 16.83 -9.84 -11.33
N ASP A 175 16.88 -8.87 -12.25
CA ASP A 175 17.78 -7.74 -12.18
C ASP A 175 17.37 -6.72 -11.12
N LYS A 176 16.08 -6.64 -10.75
CA LYS A 176 15.63 -5.82 -9.60
C LYS A 176 16.33 -6.23 -8.31
N LYS A 177 16.53 -7.53 -8.11
CA LYS A 177 17.23 -8.05 -6.91
C LYS A 177 18.71 -7.69 -6.89
N LYS A 178 19.31 -7.45 -8.07
CA LYS A 178 20.75 -7.19 -8.23
C LYS A 178 21.09 -5.70 -8.29
N GLN A 179 20.13 -4.85 -8.65
CA GLN A 179 20.34 -3.41 -8.78
C GLN A 179 19.86 -2.65 -7.54
N GLU A 180 20.71 -1.72 -7.07
CA GLU A 180 20.35 -0.82 -5.98
C GLU A 180 19.22 0.15 -6.38
N ASP A 181 19.20 0.63 -7.62
CA ASP A 181 18.12 1.45 -8.15
C ASP A 181 17.39 0.69 -9.24
N TRP A 182 16.14 0.32 -9.01
CA TRP A 182 15.30 -0.30 -10.05
C TRP A 182 14.20 0.63 -10.55
N ILE A 183 14.01 1.79 -9.91
CA ILE A 183 13.03 2.81 -10.31
C ILE A 183 13.66 4.20 -10.30
N GLY A 184 13.24 5.04 -11.25
CA GLY A 184 13.63 6.46 -11.26
C GLY A 184 12.95 7.24 -12.36
N ILE A 185 13.08 8.57 -12.30
CA ILE A 185 12.59 9.48 -13.33
C ILE A 185 13.78 9.85 -14.23
N ILE A 186 13.62 9.67 -15.54
CA ILE A 186 14.65 9.96 -16.53
C ILE A 186 14.32 11.32 -17.16
N PRO A 187 15.03 12.42 -16.81
CA PRO A 187 14.65 13.75 -17.26
C PRO A 187 14.54 13.87 -18.78
N VAL A 188 13.52 14.58 -19.25
CA VAL A 188 13.18 14.80 -20.68
C VAL A 188 12.58 13.56 -21.35
N LEU A 189 13.10 12.37 -21.08
CA LEU A 189 12.51 11.11 -21.57
C LEU A 189 11.11 10.92 -20.99
N ASP A 190 10.92 11.31 -19.73
CA ASP A 190 9.64 11.29 -19.04
C ASP A 190 8.56 12.16 -19.69
N PHE A 191 8.89 13.02 -20.66
CA PHE A 191 7.91 13.77 -21.48
C PHE A 191 7.34 12.95 -22.65
N CYS A 192 7.83 11.75 -22.94
CA CYS A 192 7.19 10.88 -23.93
C CYS A 192 5.77 10.52 -23.50
N ASN A 193 4.80 10.68 -24.39
CA ASN A 193 3.42 10.28 -24.14
C ASN A 193 3.21 8.78 -24.38
N HIS A 194 2.11 8.26 -23.84
CA HIS A 194 1.76 6.85 -23.93
C HIS A 194 1.11 6.50 -25.28
N SER A 195 1.45 5.33 -25.84
CA SER A 195 0.66 4.64 -26.86
C SER A 195 0.76 3.12 -26.69
N PHE A 196 -0.32 2.39 -27.04
CA PHE A 196 -0.30 0.93 -27.17
C PHE A 196 0.45 0.45 -28.42
N THR A 197 0.56 1.32 -29.41
CA THR A 197 1.42 1.14 -30.59
C THR A 197 2.60 2.10 -30.48
N PRO A 198 3.53 1.89 -29.53
CA PRO A 198 4.65 2.79 -29.33
C PRO A 198 5.55 2.77 -30.57
N ASN A 199 6.09 3.94 -30.91
CA ASN A 199 7.04 4.08 -32.01
C ASN A 199 8.49 4.23 -31.50
N ALA A 200 8.69 4.16 -30.18
CA ALA A 200 10.00 4.14 -29.53
C ALA A 200 10.02 3.24 -28.29
N ASN A 201 11.21 2.80 -27.93
CA ASN A 201 11.51 2.15 -26.65
C ASN A 201 12.74 2.82 -26.01
N TRP A 202 12.93 2.64 -24.71
CA TRP A 202 14.16 3.05 -24.04
C TRP A 202 15.04 1.83 -23.72
N GLU A 203 16.35 2.04 -23.76
CA GLU A 203 17.36 1.05 -23.43
C GLU A 203 18.32 1.61 -22.39
N ILE A 204 18.70 0.77 -21.43
CA ILE A 204 19.59 1.15 -20.34
C ILE A 204 21.00 0.66 -20.68
N LYS A 205 21.87 1.62 -21.00
CA LYS A 205 23.28 1.34 -21.31
C LYS A 205 24.13 1.50 -20.07
N LYS A 206 25.44 1.30 -20.21
CA LYS A 206 26.39 1.45 -19.08
C LYS A 206 26.26 2.84 -18.42
N ASP A 207 26.35 3.89 -19.23
CA ASP A 207 26.46 5.29 -18.75
C ASP A 207 25.25 6.17 -19.11
N THR A 208 24.34 5.68 -19.96
CA THR A 208 23.18 6.43 -20.45
C THR A 208 21.91 5.61 -20.43
N VAL A 209 20.77 6.30 -20.54
CA VAL A 209 19.50 5.74 -20.97
C VAL A 209 19.13 6.37 -22.31
N ASP A 210 18.93 5.53 -23.32
CA ASP A 210 18.76 5.93 -24.71
C ASP A 210 17.32 5.67 -25.17
N LEU A 211 16.69 6.66 -25.80
CA LEU A 211 15.40 6.51 -26.48
C LEU A 211 15.63 6.19 -27.95
N ILE A 212 15.16 5.02 -28.41
CA ILE A 212 15.45 4.45 -29.73
C ILE A 212 14.13 4.25 -30.47
N LEU A 213 14.09 4.68 -31.73
CA LEU A 213 12.90 4.55 -32.57
C LEU A 213 12.70 3.11 -33.06
N LEU A 214 11.48 2.60 -32.97
CA LEU A 214 11.06 1.28 -33.45
C LEU A 214 10.63 1.30 -34.94
N GLU A 215 10.35 2.49 -35.46
CA GLU A 215 9.93 2.76 -36.83
C GLU A 215 10.42 4.15 -37.29
N ASP A 216 10.21 4.48 -38.57
CA ASP A 216 10.46 5.83 -39.07
C ASP A 216 9.42 6.79 -38.46
N VAL A 217 9.87 7.87 -37.84
CA VAL A 217 8.98 8.85 -37.18
C VAL A 217 9.19 10.23 -37.82
N ASP A 218 8.09 10.87 -38.21
CA ASP A 218 8.00 12.29 -38.54
C ASP A 218 6.83 12.89 -37.76
N GLY A 219 7.04 13.08 -36.45
CA GLY A 219 5.94 13.38 -35.53
C GLY A 219 6.31 13.15 -34.07
N GLU A 220 5.29 12.90 -33.27
CA GLU A 220 5.42 12.63 -31.84
C GLU A 220 5.99 11.24 -31.57
N VAL A 221 6.87 11.16 -30.57
CA VAL A 221 7.50 9.94 -30.10
C VAL A 221 6.72 9.42 -28.90
N PHE A 222 6.17 8.23 -29.05
CA PHE A 222 5.37 7.54 -28.05
C PHE A 222 6.09 6.31 -27.52
N ILE A 223 5.97 6.10 -26.21
CA ILE A 223 6.42 4.88 -25.53
C ILE A 223 5.23 4.14 -24.93
N ASN A 224 5.43 2.88 -24.56
CA ASN A 224 4.41 2.10 -23.86
C ASN A 224 4.67 2.17 -22.34
N TYR A 225 3.66 2.60 -21.57
CA TYR A 225 3.73 2.66 -20.11
C TYR A 225 3.43 1.31 -19.44
N GLY A 226 3.10 0.29 -20.26
CA GLY A 226 2.65 -1.02 -19.85
C GLY A 226 1.16 -1.26 -20.17
N PRO A 227 0.69 -2.51 -20.06
CA PRO A 227 -0.71 -2.85 -20.27
C PRO A 227 -1.57 -2.40 -19.08
N LYS A 228 -1.92 -1.11 -19.04
CA LYS A 228 -2.67 -0.49 -17.92
C LYS A 228 -4.13 -0.21 -18.30
N PRO A 229 -5.11 -0.69 -17.51
CA PRO A 229 -6.52 -0.33 -17.71
C PRO A 229 -6.79 1.15 -17.35
N ASN A 230 -7.90 1.70 -17.85
CA ASN A 230 -8.23 3.13 -17.68
C ASN A 230 -8.33 3.60 -16.22
N ASN A 231 -8.75 2.74 -15.29
CA ASN A 231 -8.75 3.10 -13.87
C ASN A 231 -7.33 3.31 -13.34
N GLU A 232 -6.36 2.49 -13.77
CA GLU A 232 -4.96 2.65 -13.41
C GLU A 232 -4.32 3.85 -14.11
N LEU A 233 -4.59 4.06 -15.41
CA LEU A 233 -4.13 5.25 -16.14
C LEU A 233 -4.64 6.54 -15.50
N LEU A 234 -5.92 6.58 -15.11
CA LEU A 234 -6.51 7.74 -14.45
C LEU A 234 -5.90 7.96 -13.07
N PHE A 235 -5.71 6.89 -12.29
CA PHE A 235 -5.11 6.95 -10.95
C PHE A 235 -3.66 7.46 -10.98
N ILE A 236 -2.82 6.86 -11.83
CA ILE A 236 -1.38 7.10 -11.87
C ILE A 236 -1.04 8.34 -12.68
N HIS A 237 -1.59 8.47 -13.89
CA HIS A 237 -1.17 9.47 -14.87
C HIS A 237 -2.20 10.59 -15.10
N GLY A 238 -3.43 10.44 -14.61
CA GLY A 238 -4.46 11.47 -14.75
C GLY A 238 -5.06 11.61 -16.14
N PHE A 239 -5.09 10.52 -16.93
CA PHE A 239 -5.78 10.46 -18.22
C PHE A 239 -6.46 9.11 -18.44
N ILE A 240 -7.39 9.06 -19.40
CA ILE A 240 -8.02 7.83 -19.90
C ILE A 240 -7.86 7.77 -21.42
N LEU A 241 -7.95 6.57 -21.98
CA LEU A 241 -7.99 6.34 -23.42
C LEU A 241 -9.39 5.88 -23.82
N GLU A 242 -9.98 6.49 -24.85
CA GLU A 242 -11.33 6.12 -25.33
C GLU A 242 -11.37 4.65 -25.79
N ASP A 243 -10.37 4.24 -26.56
CA ASP A 243 -10.22 2.89 -27.09
C ASP A 243 -9.09 2.11 -26.37
N ASN A 244 -9.14 2.06 -25.04
CA ASN A 244 -8.17 1.28 -24.26
C ASN A 244 -8.36 -0.23 -24.48
N GLU A 245 -7.43 -0.88 -25.17
CA GLU A 245 -7.44 -2.33 -25.39
C GLU A 245 -7.28 -3.14 -24.09
N CYS A 246 -6.62 -2.56 -23.09
CA CYS A 246 -6.48 -3.15 -21.76
C CYS A 246 -7.77 -2.97 -20.96
N LYS A 247 -8.64 -3.99 -21.03
CA LYS A 247 -9.87 -4.03 -20.24
C LYS A 247 -9.56 -4.32 -18.77
N LEU A 248 -10.38 -3.74 -17.89
CA LEU A 248 -10.31 -3.92 -16.44
C LEU A 248 -10.23 -5.42 -16.08
N SER A 249 -9.18 -5.83 -15.37
CA SER A 249 -8.96 -7.22 -14.99
C SER A 249 -9.22 -7.52 -13.51
N SER A 250 -9.55 -6.52 -12.69
CA SER A 250 -9.78 -6.74 -11.26
C SER A 250 -11.17 -7.32 -11.00
N TYR A 251 -11.29 -8.62 -11.18
CA TYR A 251 -12.21 -9.45 -10.41
C TYR A 251 -11.41 -9.97 -9.22
N ALA A 252 -11.80 -9.61 -8.00
CA ALA A 252 -11.42 -10.38 -6.83
C ALA A 252 -12.46 -11.50 -6.72
N PRO A 253 -12.22 -12.73 -7.19
CA PRO A 253 -13.13 -13.81 -6.88
C PRO A 253 -13.18 -13.93 -5.36
N LEU A 254 -14.38 -13.75 -4.78
CA LEU A 254 -14.64 -14.13 -3.41
C LEU A 254 -14.38 -15.63 -3.31
N VAL A 255 -13.35 -16.01 -2.55
CA VAL A 255 -12.99 -17.42 -2.31
C VAL A 255 -13.96 -18.07 -1.31
N GLU A 256 -14.77 -17.27 -0.62
CA GLU A 256 -15.78 -17.72 0.33
C GLU A 256 -17.19 -17.59 -0.26
N TYR A 257 -17.81 -18.73 -0.55
CA TYR A 257 -19.26 -18.85 -0.47
C TYR A 257 -19.59 -19.51 0.88
N PRO A 258 -20.53 -18.95 1.66
CA PRO A 258 -20.95 -19.52 2.95
C PRO A 258 -21.41 -20.98 2.86
N ASP A 259 -21.81 -21.42 1.67
CA ASP A 259 -22.33 -22.76 1.39
C ASP A 259 -21.33 -23.65 0.63
N ASP A 260 -20.07 -23.24 0.47
CA ASP A 260 -19.08 -24.08 -0.20
C ASP A 260 -18.68 -25.26 0.69
N GLU A 261 -18.94 -26.48 0.21
CA GLU A 261 -18.48 -27.73 0.81
C GLU A 261 -16.94 -27.87 0.77
N VAL A 262 -16.29 -27.11 -0.12
CA VAL A 262 -14.84 -27.07 -0.28
C VAL A 262 -14.26 -25.94 0.56
N THR A 263 -13.39 -26.32 1.49
CA THR A 263 -12.74 -25.38 2.41
C THR A 263 -11.88 -24.36 1.66
N ILE A 264 -11.65 -23.21 2.28
CA ILE A 264 -10.75 -22.18 1.75
C ILE A 264 -9.33 -22.72 1.51
N TRP A 265 -8.90 -23.69 2.32
CA TRP A 265 -7.60 -24.36 2.22
C TRP A 265 -7.50 -25.24 0.98
N GLU A 266 -8.54 -26.04 0.69
CA GLU A 266 -8.59 -26.88 -0.51
C GLU A 266 -8.65 -26.03 -1.78
N LYS A 267 -9.42 -24.93 -1.78
CA LYS A 267 -9.41 -23.96 -2.89
C LYS A 267 -8.03 -23.33 -3.07
N GLY A 268 -7.39 -22.89 -1.98
CA GLY A 268 -6.06 -22.30 -1.99
C GLY A 268 -4.99 -23.27 -2.52
N SER A 269 -5.07 -24.55 -2.12
CA SER A 269 -4.20 -25.62 -2.61
C SER A 269 -4.39 -25.85 -4.12
N ILE A 270 -5.63 -26.03 -4.59
CA ILE A 270 -5.94 -26.23 -6.03
C ILE A 270 -5.50 -25.02 -6.86
N MET A 271 -5.71 -23.80 -6.37
CA MET A 271 -5.26 -22.58 -7.05
C MET A 271 -3.73 -22.55 -7.16
N THR A 272 -3.03 -22.85 -6.06
CA THR A 272 -1.56 -22.92 -6.02
C THR A 272 -1.02 -23.98 -6.99
N GLU A 273 -1.58 -25.19 -6.99
CA GLU A 273 -1.20 -26.27 -7.91
C GLU A 273 -1.37 -25.88 -9.39
N ARG A 274 -2.37 -25.05 -9.70
CA ARG A 274 -2.65 -24.58 -11.07
C ARG A 274 -1.81 -23.38 -11.49
N GLY A 275 -0.82 -22.99 -10.69
CA GLY A 275 -0.02 -21.79 -10.93
C GLY A 275 -0.81 -20.50 -10.73
N TRP A 276 -2.04 -20.60 -10.22
CA TRP A 276 -2.78 -19.48 -9.67
C TRP A 276 -2.36 -19.37 -8.21
N GLY A 277 -1.07 -19.13 -8.00
CA GLY A 277 -0.63 -18.74 -6.67
C GLY A 277 -1.54 -17.59 -6.26
N THR A 278 -2.28 -17.76 -5.15
CA THR A 278 -3.01 -16.67 -4.54
C THR A 278 -1.98 -15.58 -4.29
N ARG A 279 -1.88 -14.62 -5.21
CA ARG A 279 -1.25 -13.33 -4.94
C ARG A 279 -2.22 -12.52 -4.10
N LEU A 280 -2.64 -13.09 -2.97
CA LEU A 280 -2.68 -12.28 -1.77
C LEU A 280 -1.22 -11.92 -1.57
N GLN A 281 -0.84 -10.68 -1.85
CA GLN A 281 0.54 -10.24 -1.73
C GLN A 281 0.87 -10.12 -0.24
N ILE A 282 0.89 -11.26 0.45
CA ILE A 282 1.67 -11.50 1.64
C ILE A 282 3.08 -11.81 1.10
N GLY A 283 4.10 -11.13 1.61
CA GLY A 283 5.48 -11.14 1.07
C GLY A 283 5.97 -12.47 0.46
N HIS A 284 6.65 -12.37 -0.69
CA HIS A 284 7.18 -13.48 -1.49
C HIS A 284 7.83 -14.62 -0.66
N TYR A 285 7.23 -15.80 -0.69
CA TYR A 285 7.91 -17.07 -0.36
C TYR A 285 8.76 -17.50 -1.56
N ASP A 286 10.08 -17.54 -1.39
CA ASP A 286 11.06 -18.03 -2.36
C ASP A 286 11.71 -19.31 -1.81
N PRO A 287 11.42 -20.51 -2.36
CA PRO A 287 11.97 -21.78 -1.89
C PRO A 287 13.50 -21.87 -1.97
N SER A 288 14.16 -20.95 -2.69
CA SER A 288 15.62 -20.93 -2.84
C SER A 288 16.36 -20.23 -1.70
N HIS A 289 15.65 -19.63 -0.73
CA HIS A 289 16.22 -18.91 0.42
C HIS A 289 16.11 -19.72 1.73
N GLN A 290 16.51 -20.99 1.72
CA GLN A 290 16.58 -21.81 2.95
C GLN A 290 17.50 -21.20 4.03
N ASP A 291 18.45 -20.35 3.66
CA ASP A 291 19.45 -19.79 4.56
C ASP A 291 18.93 -18.67 5.49
N ASN A 292 17.70 -18.16 5.26
CA ASN A 292 17.04 -17.17 6.14
C ASN A 292 15.87 -17.77 6.94
N LEU A 293 15.65 -19.08 6.82
CA LEU A 293 14.65 -19.76 7.63
C LEU A 293 15.22 -19.99 9.02
N LEU A 294 14.37 -19.96 10.05
CA LEU A 294 14.67 -20.69 11.28
C LEU A 294 14.68 -22.17 10.86
N PRO A 295 15.85 -22.84 10.81
CA PRO A 295 16.03 -24.09 10.06
C PRO A 295 15.18 -25.26 10.57
N ASP A 296 14.53 -25.09 11.72
CA ASP A 296 13.77 -26.12 12.43
C ASP A 296 12.31 -25.73 12.69
N VAL A 297 11.78 -24.68 12.05
CA VAL A 297 10.36 -24.28 12.19
C VAL A 297 9.54 -24.87 11.03
N PRO A 298 8.42 -25.57 11.26
CA PRO A 298 7.55 -26.08 10.20
C PRO A 298 7.14 -25.00 9.19
N VAL A 299 7.07 -25.34 7.90
CA VAL A 299 6.82 -24.37 6.82
C VAL A 299 5.47 -23.67 6.98
N GLU A 300 4.50 -24.37 7.55
CA GLU A 300 3.16 -23.91 7.88
C GLU A 300 3.22 -22.76 8.89
N ILE A 301 4.06 -22.89 9.93
CA ILE A 301 4.26 -21.85 10.95
C ILE A 301 5.00 -20.65 10.36
N GLN A 302 5.97 -20.87 9.47
CA GLN A 302 6.68 -19.77 8.82
C GLN A 302 5.79 -18.94 7.88
N VAL A 303 4.90 -19.61 7.14
CA VAL A 303 3.87 -18.96 6.31
C VAL A 303 2.91 -18.16 7.20
N LEU A 304 2.51 -18.72 8.35
CA LEU A 304 1.63 -18.05 9.30
C LEU A 304 2.29 -16.83 9.95
N LEU A 305 3.56 -16.92 10.35
CA LEU A 305 4.33 -15.82 10.92
C LEU A 305 4.55 -14.69 9.92
N SER A 306 4.78 -15.02 8.66
CA SER A 306 4.84 -14.05 7.57
C SER A 306 3.49 -13.34 7.40
N GLY A 307 2.38 -14.07 7.50
CA GLY A 307 1.03 -13.50 7.52
C GLY A 307 0.76 -12.58 8.72
N ILE A 308 1.18 -12.96 9.94
CA ILE A 308 0.98 -12.17 11.17
C ILE A 308 1.86 -10.90 11.19
N LEU A 309 3.12 -11.01 10.76
CA LEU A 309 4.02 -9.86 10.65
C LEU A 309 3.51 -8.89 9.59
N ASP A 310 2.92 -9.38 8.50
CA ASP A 310 2.30 -8.54 7.48
C ASP A 310 0.90 -8.05 7.88
N MET A 311 0.19 -8.70 8.82
CA MET A 311 -1.00 -8.15 9.47
C MET A 311 -0.70 -6.92 10.32
N ARG A 312 0.55 -6.71 10.77
CA ARG A 312 0.99 -5.41 11.30
C ARG A 312 1.14 -4.35 10.21
N SER A 313 1.43 -4.72 8.96
CA SER A 313 1.36 -3.83 7.78
C SER A 313 -0.09 -3.61 7.33
N LEU A 314 -0.96 -4.61 7.54
CA LEU A 314 -2.42 -4.62 7.38
C LEU A 314 -3.13 -4.08 8.63
N GLN A 315 -2.52 -3.11 9.33
CA GLN A 315 -3.04 -2.49 10.55
C GLN A 315 -4.45 -1.85 10.43
N ILE A 316 -5.10 -1.85 9.26
CA ILE A 316 -6.20 -0.92 8.97
C ILE A 316 -7.48 -1.54 8.37
N LEU A 317 -7.52 -2.79 7.90
CA LEU A 317 -8.68 -3.18 7.07
C LEU A 317 -9.94 -3.71 7.76
N SER A 318 -10.02 -3.83 9.10
CA SER A 318 -11.34 -4.15 9.73
C SER A 318 -11.57 -3.72 11.19
N LEU A 319 -10.57 -3.22 11.94
CA LEU A 319 -10.77 -2.80 13.34
C LEU A 319 -10.58 -1.29 13.59
N CYS A 320 -10.07 -0.52 12.63
CA CYS A 320 -10.02 0.95 12.71
C CYS A 320 -11.33 1.61 12.25
N ALA A 321 -12.40 1.37 13.01
CA ALA A 321 -13.57 2.27 12.96
C ALA A 321 -14.05 2.71 14.34
N LEU A 322 -13.21 2.58 15.38
CA LEU A 322 -13.57 3.02 16.73
C LEU A 322 -12.36 3.68 17.40
N ARG A 323 -12.29 5.01 17.34
CA ARG A 323 -11.50 5.81 18.28
C ARG A 323 -12.29 5.95 19.59
N LYS A 324 -11.57 6.11 20.71
CA LYS A 324 -12.16 6.44 22.03
C LYS A 324 -13.03 7.70 22.00
N GLU A 325 -12.82 8.56 21.00
CA GLU A 325 -13.49 9.84 20.76
C GLU A 325 -14.80 9.69 19.94
N ASP A 326 -15.04 8.55 19.29
CA ASP A 326 -16.15 8.34 18.34
C ASP A 326 -17.51 8.10 19.04
N GLY A 327 -17.60 8.35 20.35
CA GLY A 327 -18.87 8.46 21.08
C GLY A 327 -19.79 7.25 20.88
N LEU A 328 -19.35 6.07 21.29
CA LEU A 328 -20.20 4.87 21.35
C LEU A 328 -21.19 5.01 22.51
N HIS A 329 -22.48 5.01 22.21
CA HIS A 329 -23.54 5.06 23.23
C HIS A 329 -24.61 4.00 22.98
N LYS A 330 -25.09 3.37 24.06
CA LYS A 330 -26.12 2.32 24.05
C LYS A 330 -27.50 2.93 24.37
N ARG A 331 -28.54 2.53 23.63
CA ARG A 331 -29.95 2.84 23.96
C ARG A 331 -30.81 1.59 23.70
N GLY A 332 -31.18 0.90 24.78
CA GLY A 332 -31.74 -0.46 24.71
C GLY A 332 -30.71 -1.46 24.16
N ASP A 333 -31.15 -2.46 23.40
CA ASP A 333 -30.30 -3.55 22.87
C ASP A 333 -29.46 -3.16 21.64
N LYS A 334 -29.31 -1.85 21.38
CA LYS A 334 -28.66 -1.32 20.17
C LYS A 334 -27.58 -0.32 20.53
N ILE A 335 -26.49 -0.38 19.77
CA ILE A 335 -25.33 0.52 19.86
C ILE A 335 -25.42 1.58 18.76
N TYR A 336 -25.18 2.84 19.12
CA TYR A 336 -25.28 4.01 18.25
C TYR A 336 -23.96 4.81 18.26
N PHE A 337 -23.68 5.49 17.15
CA PHE A 337 -22.66 6.55 17.08
C PHE A 337 -23.26 7.89 17.52
N LYS A 338 -22.51 8.68 18.29
CA LYS A 338 -22.86 10.08 18.62
C LYS A 338 -22.28 11.00 17.55
N ASP A 339 -23.14 11.82 16.96
CA ASP A 339 -22.74 12.99 16.17
C ASP A 339 -22.08 14.04 17.10
N LYS A 340 -21.18 14.88 16.56
CA LYS A 340 -20.58 16.05 17.23
C LYS A 340 -21.61 16.98 17.89
N GLU A 341 -22.88 16.94 17.50
CA GLU A 341 -23.99 17.73 18.08
C GLU A 341 -24.83 17.00 19.16
N GLU A 342 -24.34 15.88 19.71
CA GLU A 342 -24.99 15.09 20.77
C GLU A 342 -26.36 14.45 20.40
N ASN A 343 -26.78 14.52 19.15
CA ASN A 343 -28.04 13.91 18.68
C ASN A 343 -27.83 12.43 18.29
N PHE A 344 -28.61 11.53 18.89
CA PHE A 344 -28.62 10.11 18.56
C PHE A 344 -29.33 9.85 17.23
N LYS A 345 -28.59 9.94 16.12
CA LYS A 345 -29.04 9.48 14.80
C LYS A 345 -28.07 8.45 14.23
N GLY A 346 -28.08 7.23 14.77
CA GLY A 346 -27.21 6.13 14.33
C GLY A 346 -28.00 4.88 13.92
N ARG A 347 -27.54 4.19 12.86
CA ARG A 347 -27.93 2.80 12.55
C ARG A 347 -27.14 1.84 13.48
N PRO A 348 -27.72 0.70 13.90
CA PRO A 348 -27.02 -0.28 14.74
C PRO A 348 -25.76 -0.81 14.06
N VAL A 349 -24.75 -1.15 14.86
CA VAL A 349 -23.55 -1.86 14.40
C VAL A 349 -23.99 -3.20 13.78
N PRO A 350 -23.63 -3.51 12.52
CA PRO A 350 -24.09 -4.73 11.85
C PRO A 350 -23.62 -6.00 12.57
N TYR A 351 -24.53 -6.96 12.70
CA TYR A 351 -24.30 -8.27 13.34
C TYR A 351 -23.12 -9.05 12.74
N GLU A 352 -22.79 -8.81 11.47
CA GLU A 352 -21.63 -9.41 10.81
C GLU A 352 -20.30 -8.96 11.42
N LYS A 353 -20.21 -7.74 11.98
CA LYS A 353 -18.96 -7.24 12.60
C LYS A 353 -18.65 -7.93 13.93
N THR A 354 -19.67 -8.28 14.70
CA THR A 354 -19.51 -9.02 15.97
C THR A 354 -19.08 -10.47 15.71
N LYS A 355 -19.56 -11.08 14.62
CA LYS A 355 -19.10 -12.41 14.17
C LYS A 355 -17.63 -12.40 13.76
N LEU A 356 -17.17 -11.36 13.06
CA LEU A 356 -15.78 -11.22 12.64
C LEU A 356 -14.83 -11.12 13.85
N ILE A 357 -15.19 -10.34 14.88
CA ILE A 357 -14.39 -10.22 16.11
C ILE A 357 -14.31 -11.57 16.85
N ARG A 358 -15.44 -12.29 16.94
CA ARG A 358 -15.47 -13.64 17.55
C ARG A 358 -14.63 -14.65 16.76
N PHE A 359 -14.70 -14.61 15.43
CA PHE A 359 -13.89 -15.46 14.55
C PHE A 359 -12.39 -15.19 14.72
N ILE A 360 -11.98 -13.92 14.73
CA ILE A 360 -10.58 -13.51 14.93
C ILE A 360 -10.07 -13.98 16.30
N ASN A 361 -10.88 -13.85 17.37
CA ASN A 361 -10.48 -14.31 18.70
C ASN A 361 -10.39 -15.84 18.80
N GLY A 362 -11.33 -16.57 18.21
CA GLY A 362 -11.27 -18.03 18.15
C GLY A 362 -10.03 -18.54 17.40
N PHE A 363 -9.67 -17.87 16.30
CA PHE A 363 -8.44 -18.13 15.56
C PHE A 363 -7.18 -17.94 16.41
N PHE A 364 -7.11 -16.82 17.16
CA PHE A 364 -5.95 -16.55 18.02
C PHE A 364 -5.85 -17.51 19.21
N ILE A 365 -6.96 -17.94 19.80
CA ILE A 365 -6.98 -18.90 20.91
C ILE A 365 -6.48 -20.26 20.45
N HIS A 366 -7.01 -20.78 19.34
CA HIS A 366 -6.57 -22.06 18.80
C HIS A 366 -5.08 -22.05 18.45
N PHE A 367 -4.60 -20.93 17.90
CA PHE A 367 -3.17 -20.77 17.60
C PHE A 367 -2.29 -20.68 18.85
N LEU A 368 -2.78 -20.08 19.94
CA LEU A 368 -2.07 -20.10 21.22
C LEU A 368 -2.00 -21.51 21.82
N GLU A 369 -3.06 -22.31 21.67
CA GLU A 369 -3.09 -23.72 22.12
C GLU A 369 -2.06 -24.56 21.34
N GLU A 370 -1.94 -24.39 20.02
CA GLU A 370 -0.93 -25.08 19.21
C GLU A 370 0.50 -24.65 19.58
N LEU A 371 0.75 -23.35 19.78
CA LEU A 371 2.05 -22.85 20.24
C LEU A 371 2.41 -23.36 21.63
N ASP A 372 1.42 -23.49 22.53
CA ASP A 372 1.61 -24.03 23.87
C ASP A 372 1.94 -25.53 23.84
N GLN A 373 1.28 -26.29 22.96
CA GLN A 373 1.59 -27.71 22.74
C GLN A 373 3.02 -27.91 22.21
N GLU A 374 3.46 -27.10 21.24
CA GLU A 374 4.84 -27.12 20.72
C GLU A 374 5.88 -26.73 21.77
N LEU A 375 5.55 -25.77 22.64
CA LEU A 375 6.42 -25.36 23.76
C LEU A 375 6.56 -26.47 24.81
N GLU A 376 5.49 -27.21 25.10
CA GLU A 376 5.49 -28.34 26.03
C GLU A 376 6.30 -29.53 25.49
N ASP A 377 6.26 -29.76 24.18
CA ASP A 377 7.01 -30.84 23.52
C ASP A 377 8.51 -30.50 23.32
N SER A 378 8.89 -29.22 23.38
CA SER A 378 10.27 -28.75 23.20
C SER A 378 11.03 -28.54 24.53
N ILE A 379 11.68 -29.61 25.03
CA ILE A 379 12.36 -29.67 26.34
C ILE A 379 13.61 -28.75 26.45
N GLU A 380 14.21 -28.29 25.36
CA GLU A 380 15.44 -27.48 25.39
C GLU A 380 15.19 -26.02 24.99
N GLN A 381 15.69 -25.06 25.79
CA GLN A 381 15.65 -23.61 25.52
C GLN A 381 16.55 -23.21 24.35
N THR A 382 16.17 -23.60 23.14
CA THR A 382 16.80 -23.18 21.90
C THR A 382 16.38 -21.74 21.55
N PRO A 383 17.08 -21.04 20.64
CA PRO A 383 16.63 -19.77 20.09
C PRO A 383 15.18 -19.79 19.55
N ASN A 384 14.70 -20.97 19.12
CA ASN A 384 13.33 -21.17 18.63
C ASN A 384 12.30 -21.00 19.75
N VAL A 385 12.56 -21.55 20.94
CA VAL A 385 11.69 -21.38 22.13
C VAL A 385 11.55 -19.90 22.50
N LYS A 386 12.61 -19.09 22.39
CA LYS A 386 12.53 -17.65 22.67
C LYS A 386 11.70 -16.88 21.64
N ALA A 387 11.77 -17.26 20.37
CA ALA A 387 10.94 -16.67 19.32
C ALA A 387 9.47 -17.04 19.51
N VAL A 388 9.19 -18.32 19.79
CA VAL A 388 7.84 -18.83 20.08
C VAL A 388 7.24 -18.16 21.32
N LEU A 389 8.01 -18.02 22.42
CA LEU A 389 7.58 -17.29 23.62
C LEU A 389 7.31 -15.81 23.35
N TYR A 390 8.13 -15.15 22.52
CA TYR A 390 7.90 -13.76 22.12
C TYR A 390 6.60 -13.62 21.31
N LEU A 391 6.38 -14.47 20.31
CA LEU A 391 5.16 -14.48 19.51
C LEU A 391 3.93 -14.75 20.36
N ARG A 392 4.01 -15.75 21.24
CA ARG A 392 2.98 -16.06 22.23
C ARG A 392 2.62 -14.83 23.07
N SER A 393 3.61 -14.12 23.61
CA SER A 393 3.37 -12.90 24.40
C SER A 393 2.64 -11.81 23.61
N GLN A 394 2.97 -11.63 22.34
CA GLN A 394 2.35 -10.63 21.48
C GLN A 394 0.91 -11.00 21.13
N LEU A 395 0.62 -12.29 20.96
CA LEU A 395 -0.72 -12.79 20.68
C LEU A 395 -1.61 -12.71 21.92
N VAL A 396 -1.08 -13.03 23.11
CA VAL A 396 -1.77 -12.85 24.39
C VAL A 396 -2.10 -11.37 24.64
N GLU A 397 -1.20 -10.44 24.33
CA GLU A 397 -1.45 -9.01 24.46
C GLU A 397 -2.58 -8.54 23.52
N LEU A 398 -2.59 -9.03 22.27
CA LEU A 398 -3.63 -8.73 21.29
C LEU A 398 -5.00 -9.32 21.69
N LEU A 399 -5.01 -10.56 22.19
CA LEU A 399 -6.20 -11.21 22.72
C LEU A 399 -6.75 -10.48 23.95
N ASN A 400 -5.88 -10.10 24.89
CA ASN A 400 -6.29 -9.32 26.07
C ASN A 400 -6.90 -7.98 25.67
N PHE A 401 -6.36 -7.30 24.66
CA PHE A 401 -6.94 -6.08 24.11
C PHE A 401 -8.33 -6.31 23.49
N ASN A 402 -8.50 -7.38 22.70
CA ASN A 402 -9.78 -7.74 22.12
C ASN A 402 -10.82 -8.19 23.16
N VAL A 403 -10.37 -8.89 24.21
CA VAL A 403 -11.21 -9.29 25.35
C VAL A 403 -11.64 -8.08 26.15
N LEU A 404 -10.77 -7.09 26.38
CA LEU A 404 -11.14 -5.81 26.99
C LEU A 404 -12.22 -5.07 26.18
N ILE A 405 -12.10 -5.07 24.85
CA ILE A 405 -13.12 -4.51 23.95
C ILE A 405 -14.45 -5.24 24.12
N LEU A 406 -14.44 -6.57 24.10
CA LEU A 406 -15.66 -7.38 24.29
C LEU A 406 -16.23 -7.22 25.70
N HIS A 407 -15.39 -7.22 26.73
CA HIS A 407 -15.79 -7.07 28.13
C HIS A 407 -16.41 -5.69 28.40
N GLU A 408 -15.88 -4.61 27.82
CA GLU A 408 -16.54 -3.29 27.82
C GLU A 408 -17.87 -3.28 27.05
N MET A 409 -18.02 -4.14 26.02
CA MET A 409 -19.29 -4.33 25.32
C MET A 409 -20.34 -5.07 26.18
N PHE A 410 -19.93 -5.98 27.07
CA PHE A 410 -20.81 -6.86 27.84
C PHE A 410 -21.05 -6.43 29.31
N ILE A 411 -20.09 -5.80 30.02
CA ILE A 411 -20.28 -5.34 31.43
C ILE A 411 -21.37 -4.27 31.60
N LYS A 412 -21.73 -3.55 30.53
CA LYS A 412 -22.86 -2.60 30.56
C LYS A 412 -24.22 -3.26 30.32
N GLU A 413 -24.31 -4.59 30.28
CA GLU A 413 -25.57 -5.34 30.33
C GLU A 413 -26.04 -5.65 31.75
N ASP A 414 -25.13 -5.97 32.68
CA ASP A 414 -25.52 -6.44 34.02
C ASP A 414 -25.87 -5.31 35.03
N ASN A 415 -25.50 -4.06 34.74
CA ASN A 415 -25.79 -2.94 35.64
C ASN A 415 -27.05 -2.14 35.26
N SER A 416 -27.85 -2.59 34.27
CA SER A 416 -29.09 -1.88 33.87
C SER A 416 -30.40 -2.48 34.40
N ASP A 417 -30.35 -3.56 35.19
CA ASP A 417 -31.55 -4.29 35.63
C ASP A 417 -32.04 -3.95 37.06
N GLU A 418 -31.49 -2.92 37.73
CA GLU A 418 -32.02 -2.48 39.04
C GLU A 418 -33.05 -1.35 39.01
N GLU A 419 -33.48 -0.84 37.84
CA GLU A 419 -34.62 0.10 37.78
C GLU A 419 -35.76 -0.41 36.88
N GLY A 420 -36.52 -1.35 37.46
CA GLY A 420 -37.97 -1.43 37.42
C GLY A 420 -38.68 -1.26 36.07
N THR A 421 -38.98 -2.38 35.41
CA THR A 421 -40.26 -2.55 34.70
C THR A 421 -40.64 -4.03 34.64
N SER A 422 -41.87 -4.35 35.05
CA SER A 422 -42.45 -5.69 34.95
C SER A 422 -42.78 -6.03 33.50
N ILE A 423 -42.15 -7.06 32.94
CA ILE A 423 -42.51 -7.62 31.63
C ILE A 423 -42.92 -9.10 31.78
N ASN A 424 -43.92 -9.45 30.97
CA ASN A 424 -44.75 -10.65 30.96
C ASN A 424 -43.96 -11.96 30.69
N PRO A 425 -44.19 -13.07 31.41
CA PRO A 425 -43.35 -14.27 31.32
C PRO A 425 -43.91 -15.30 30.32
N GLU A 426 -44.00 -14.98 29.03
CA GLU A 426 -44.30 -15.99 27.98
C GLU A 426 -43.58 -15.63 26.67
N GLU A 427 -42.25 -15.70 26.67
CA GLU A 427 -41.41 -15.97 25.50
C GLU A 427 -39.93 -16.02 25.96
N LYS A 428 -39.53 -17.14 26.56
CA LYS A 428 -38.10 -17.47 26.70
C LYS A 428 -37.71 -18.33 25.50
N VAL A 429 -37.11 -17.69 24.50
CA VAL A 429 -36.31 -18.39 23.49
C VAL A 429 -34.94 -18.66 24.12
N ASP A 430 -34.59 -19.94 24.11
CA ASP A 430 -33.39 -20.51 24.73
C ASP A 430 -32.15 -20.19 23.87
N ALA A 431 -31.46 -19.10 24.19
CA ALA A 431 -30.18 -18.71 23.58
C ALA A 431 -29.09 -18.41 24.63
N GLY A 432 -29.35 -18.66 25.92
CA GLY A 432 -28.51 -18.18 27.02
C GLY A 432 -27.33 -19.06 27.43
N ASP A 433 -27.35 -20.36 27.13
CA ASP A 433 -26.35 -21.28 27.68
C ASP A 433 -25.10 -21.44 26.82
N LYS A 434 -25.17 -21.14 25.51
CA LYS A 434 -24.03 -21.35 24.60
C LYS A 434 -23.05 -20.17 24.62
N ASP A 435 -23.56 -18.94 24.62
CA ASP A 435 -22.73 -17.72 24.64
C ASP A 435 -22.03 -17.51 26.01
N LYS A 436 -22.65 -17.97 27.11
CA LYS A 436 -22.05 -17.93 28.44
C LYS A 436 -20.92 -18.96 28.60
N LEU A 437 -21.12 -20.17 28.04
CA LEU A 437 -20.13 -21.24 28.02
C LEU A 437 -18.88 -20.86 27.20
N ASP A 438 -19.05 -20.13 26.09
CA ASP A 438 -17.92 -19.66 25.26
C ASP A 438 -17.11 -18.54 25.96
N LEU A 439 -17.77 -17.71 26.78
CA LEU A 439 -17.10 -16.64 27.54
C LEU A 439 -16.38 -17.17 28.79
N GLU A 440 -16.98 -18.12 29.51
CA GLU A 440 -16.35 -18.81 30.64
C GLU A 440 -15.13 -19.63 30.18
N ARG A 441 -15.21 -20.29 29.02
CA ARG A 441 -14.05 -20.94 28.38
C ARG A 441 -12.94 -19.98 28.00
N LEU A 442 -13.31 -18.78 27.52
CA LEU A 442 -12.35 -17.72 27.16
C LEU A 442 -11.60 -17.21 28.41
N VAL A 443 -12.32 -17.07 29.53
CA VAL A 443 -11.76 -16.65 30.81
C VAL A 443 -10.91 -17.75 31.43
N GLU A 444 -11.35 -19.01 31.43
CA GLU A 444 -10.56 -20.16 31.91
C GLU A 444 -9.25 -20.34 31.12
N ALA A 445 -9.28 -20.16 29.79
CA ALA A 445 -8.08 -20.22 28.95
C ALA A 445 -7.06 -19.10 29.28
N LEU A 446 -7.52 -17.97 29.81
CA LEU A 446 -6.68 -16.85 30.22
C LEU A 446 -6.19 -16.98 31.67
N ASP A 447 -6.97 -17.60 32.57
CA ASP A 447 -6.65 -17.75 34.00
C ASP A 447 -5.72 -18.93 34.31
N LEU A 448 -5.67 -19.96 33.43
CA LEU A 448 -4.87 -21.17 33.62
C LEU A 448 -3.33 -20.98 33.68
N LYS A 449 -2.80 -19.76 33.49
CA LYS A 449 -1.33 -19.51 33.53
C LYS A 449 -0.88 -18.33 34.39
N ALA A 450 -1.79 -17.69 35.14
CA ALA A 450 -1.39 -16.67 36.13
C ALA A 450 -0.72 -17.24 37.40
N THR A 451 -0.70 -18.57 37.56
CA THR A 451 -0.25 -19.25 38.80
C THR A 451 1.03 -20.08 38.68
N GLU A 452 1.70 -20.14 37.53
CA GLU A 452 2.97 -20.88 37.39
C GLU A 452 4.04 -20.07 36.64
N THR A 453 4.49 -18.97 37.23
CA THR A 453 5.84 -18.43 37.01
C THR A 453 6.29 -17.68 38.26
N ASP A 454 7.12 -18.35 39.06
CA ASP A 454 8.18 -17.77 39.90
C ASP A 454 9.53 -18.09 39.21
#